data_AF-A0A7C1QU92-F1
#
_entry.id   AF-A0A7C1QU92-F1
#
_cell.length_a   1.000
_cell.length_b   1.000
_cell.length_c   1.000
_cell.angle_alpha   90.00
_cell.angle_beta   90.00
_cell.angle_gamma   90.00
#
_symmetry.space_group_name_H-M   'P 1'
#
loop_
_entity.id
_entity.type
_entity.pdbx_description
1 polymer ?
#
loop_
_entity_poly.entity_id
_entity_poly.type
_entity_poly.pdbx_seq_one_letter_code
_entity_poly.pdbx_strand_id
1 'polypeptide(L)'
;MTIQIAVIDFPASNCNLDAVHVLNNVINVKADLVWHNHFKETNYDGVVLPGGFSFGDYLRAGIIAAHSPAIDEARVMLKDGRPIIGICNGFQILTEAQFLPGALLQNESLKFVCKWVNLKV
;
A
#
# COMPACT_ATOMS: atom_id res chain seq x y z
N MET A 1 -4.91 -17.66 -17.49
CA MET A 1 -4.05 -16.50 -17.16
C MET A 1 -3.80 -16.56 -15.68
N THR A 2 -2.55 -16.39 -15.25
CA THR A 2 -2.18 -16.44 -13.83
C THR A 2 -2.23 -15.01 -13.30
N ILE A 3 -3.00 -14.78 -12.23
CA ILE A 3 -3.13 -13.45 -11.60
C ILE A 3 -1.76 -13.03 -11.05
N GLN A 4 -1.32 -11.81 -11.38
CA GLN A 4 -0.07 -11.22 -10.93
C GLN A 4 -0.31 -9.92 -10.15
N ILE A 5 0.18 -9.84 -8.92
CA ILE A 5 -0.01 -8.68 -8.03
C ILE A 5 1.33 -7.97 -7.79
N ALA A 6 1.33 -6.64 -7.83
CA ALA A 6 2.49 -5.85 -7.39
C ALA A 6 2.36 -5.53 -5.90
N VAL A 7 3.41 -5.75 -5.12
CA VAL A 7 3.58 -5.19 -3.78
C VAL A 7 4.59 -4.06 -3.88
N ILE A 8 4.16 -2.82 -3.63
CA ILE A 8 5.02 -1.66 -3.83
C ILE A 8 6.00 -1.52 -2.67
N ASP A 9 7.28 -1.39 -3.01
CA ASP A 9 8.35 -1.12 -2.08
C ASP A 9 8.71 0.37 -2.09
N PHE A 10 8.31 1.07 -1.02
CA PHE A 10 8.74 2.45 -0.75
C PHE A 10 9.93 2.45 0.22
N PRO A 11 10.81 3.48 0.17
CA PRO A 11 11.82 3.69 1.22
C PRO A 11 11.20 3.59 2.61
N ALA A 12 11.81 2.79 3.49
CA ALA A 12 11.37 2.54 4.87
C ALA A 12 9.98 1.86 5.05
N SER A 13 9.41 1.27 3.99
CA SER A 13 8.36 0.25 4.16
C SER A 13 8.91 -0.93 4.95
N ASN A 14 8.08 -1.56 5.79
CA ASN A 14 8.54 -2.68 6.64
C ASN A 14 7.62 -3.91 6.66
N CYS A 15 6.40 -3.82 6.10
CA CYS A 15 5.48 -4.94 5.95
C CYS A 15 5.27 -5.37 4.48
N ASN A 16 6.13 -4.89 3.58
CA ASN A 16 6.16 -5.26 2.17
C ASN A 16 6.45 -6.76 1.98
N LEU A 17 7.44 -7.31 2.68
CA LEU A 17 7.78 -8.73 2.61
C LEU A 17 6.70 -9.62 3.24
N ASP A 18 6.01 -9.16 4.28
CA ASP A 18 4.87 -9.87 4.87
C ASP A 18 3.75 -10.04 3.85
N ALA A 19 3.42 -8.97 3.12
CA ALA A 19 2.43 -9.00 2.05
C ALA A 19 2.82 -9.98 0.92
N VAL A 20 4.10 -9.94 0.48
CA VAL A 20 4.63 -10.87 -0.51
C VAL A 20 4.53 -12.32 -0.02
N HIS A 21 4.86 -12.59 1.24
CA HIS A 21 4.78 -13.92 1.84
C HIS A 21 3.35 -14.44 1.86
N VAL A 22 2.38 -13.63 2.34
CA VAL A 22 0.97 -14.03 2.37
C VAL A 22 0.46 -14.36 0.96
N LEU A 23 0.71 -13.48 -0.01
CA LEU A 23 0.29 -13.68 -1.39
C LEU A 23 0.88 -14.96 -1.98
N ASN A 24 2.21 -15.10 -1.96
CA ASN A 24 2.90 -16.20 -2.63
C ASN A 24 2.78 -17.54 -1.90
N ASN A 25 2.90 -17.55 -0.56
CA ASN A 25 3.09 -18.79 0.21
C ASN A 25 1.85 -19.25 0.97
N VAL A 26 0.91 -18.35 1.28
CA VAL A 26 -0.29 -18.71 2.06
C VAL A 26 -1.51 -18.89 1.15
N ILE A 27 -1.73 -17.96 0.21
CA ILE A 27 -2.92 -17.99 -0.66
C ILE A 27 -2.62 -18.36 -2.11
N ASN A 28 -1.35 -18.60 -2.46
CA ASN A 28 -0.89 -19.03 -3.79
C ASN A 28 -1.26 -18.08 -4.94
N VAL A 29 -1.19 -16.76 -4.69
CA VAL A 29 -1.31 -15.71 -5.71
C VAL A 29 0.08 -15.15 -5.99
N LYS A 30 0.49 -15.09 -7.26
CA LYS A 30 1.81 -14.56 -7.60
C LYS A 30 1.91 -13.08 -7.25
N ALA A 31 2.96 -12.74 -6.53
CA ALA A 31 3.26 -11.37 -6.16
C ALA A 31 4.73 -11.03 -6.31
N ASP A 32 5.00 -9.89 -6.94
CA ASP A 32 6.35 -9.33 -7.05
C ASP A 32 6.51 -8.16 -6.09
N LEU A 33 7.69 -8.06 -5.47
CA LEU A 33 8.11 -6.85 -4.78
C LEU A 33 8.63 -5.86 -5.83
N VAL A 34 8.01 -4.69 -5.94
CA VAL A 34 8.29 -3.72 -7.00
C VAL A 34 8.70 -2.38 -6.42
N TRP A 35 9.90 -1.91 -6.75
CA TRP A 35 10.37 -0.60 -6.33
C TRP A 35 9.43 0.51 -6.82
N HIS A 36 9.07 1.46 -5.95
CA HIS A 36 8.05 2.48 -6.23
C HIS A 36 8.33 3.37 -7.46
N ASN A 37 9.58 3.49 -7.91
CA ASN A 37 9.92 4.22 -9.14
C ASN A 37 9.84 3.38 -10.42
N HIS A 38 9.79 2.05 -10.29
CA HIS A 38 9.83 1.11 -11.43
C HIS A 38 8.50 0.40 -11.66
N PHE A 39 7.48 0.71 -10.87
CA PHE A 39 6.16 0.14 -11.05
C PHE A 39 5.57 0.55 -12.41
N LYS A 40 4.98 -0.42 -13.09
CA LYS A 40 4.24 -0.26 -14.34
C LYS A 40 2.96 -1.05 -14.26
N GLU A 41 1.86 -0.33 -14.31
CA GLU A 41 0.49 -0.85 -14.25
C GLU A 41 0.24 -2.01 -15.22
N THR A 42 0.73 -1.92 -16.45
CA THR A 42 0.49 -2.85 -17.56
C THR A 42 0.94 -4.29 -17.28
N ASN A 43 1.82 -4.49 -16.30
CA ASN A 43 2.37 -5.80 -15.94
C ASN A 43 1.56 -6.54 -14.86
N TYR A 44 0.54 -5.90 -14.27
CA TYR A 44 -0.12 -6.39 -13.06
C TYR A 44 -1.65 -6.30 -13.13
N ASP A 45 -2.29 -7.27 -12.48
CA ASP A 45 -3.74 -7.36 -12.35
C ASP A 45 -4.26 -6.60 -11.12
N GLY A 46 -3.40 -6.32 -10.14
CA GLY A 46 -3.72 -5.56 -8.94
C GLY A 46 -2.46 -5.07 -8.22
N VAL A 47 -2.65 -4.18 -7.25
CA VAL A 47 -1.53 -3.61 -6.47
C VAL A 47 -1.84 -3.50 -4.98
N VAL A 48 -0.82 -3.82 -4.17
CA VAL A 48 -0.80 -3.69 -2.73
C VAL A 48 0.14 -2.55 -2.35
N LEU A 49 -0.38 -1.58 -1.60
CA LEU A 49 0.42 -0.62 -0.86
C LEU A 49 0.60 -1.15 0.57
N PRO A 50 1.81 -1.55 0.96
CA PRO A 50 2.02 -2.24 2.23
C PRO A 50 2.01 -1.29 3.44
N GLY A 51 2.03 -1.88 4.63
CA GLY A 51 2.23 -1.15 5.88
C GLY A 51 3.68 -0.74 6.13
N GLY A 52 3.86 0.10 7.14
CA GLY A 52 5.16 0.55 7.62
C GLY A 52 5.22 2.04 7.87
N PHE A 53 6.37 2.66 7.55
CA PHE A 53 6.63 4.08 7.75
C PHE A 53 7.30 4.61 6.48
N SER A 54 6.57 4.62 5.36
CA SER A 54 7.13 5.04 4.08
C SER A 54 7.75 6.45 4.20
N PHE A 55 8.99 6.59 3.72
CA PHE A 55 9.82 7.78 3.90
C PHE A 55 9.87 8.27 5.36
N GLY A 56 9.87 7.33 6.33
CA GLY A 56 9.95 7.62 7.77
C GLY A 56 8.77 8.42 8.33
N ASP A 57 7.67 8.56 7.58
CA ASP A 57 6.56 9.48 7.89
C ASP A 57 7.04 10.92 8.20
N TYR A 58 8.20 11.33 7.66
CA TYR A 58 8.95 12.53 8.08
C TYR A 58 8.13 13.84 8.04
N LEU A 59 7.30 14.02 7.01
CA LEU A 59 6.42 15.19 6.90
C LEU A 59 5.05 14.91 7.53
N ARG A 60 4.43 13.81 7.12
CA ARG A 60 3.18 13.24 7.61
C ARG A 60 3.11 11.80 7.12
N ALA A 61 2.32 10.97 7.77
CA ALA A 61 2.23 9.56 7.40
C ALA A 61 1.75 9.39 5.95
N GLY A 62 2.56 8.74 5.12
CA GLY A 62 2.23 8.44 3.72
C GLY A 62 2.28 9.61 2.72
N ILE A 63 2.42 10.88 3.14
CA ILE A 63 2.32 12.02 2.20
C ILE A 63 3.43 12.02 1.15
N ILE A 64 4.66 11.66 1.50
CA ILE A 64 5.77 11.66 0.53
C ILE A 64 5.57 10.52 -0.48
N ALA A 65 5.15 9.33 -0.01
CA ALA A 65 4.86 8.19 -0.88
C ALA A 65 3.65 8.43 -1.79
N ALA A 66 2.64 9.21 -1.35
CA ALA A 66 1.48 9.60 -2.15
C ALA A 66 1.83 10.36 -3.43
N HIS A 67 3.02 10.94 -3.52
CA HIS A 67 3.54 11.64 -4.69
C HIS A 67 4.59 10.84 -5.47
N SER A 68 4.70 9.53 -5.23
CA SER A 68 5.64 8.68 -5.95
C SER A 68 5.09 8.22 -7.32
N PRO A 69 5.97 7.85 -8.28
CA PRO A 69 5.55 7.36 -9.58
C PRO A 69 4.60 6.16 -9.53
N ALA A 70 4.77 5.27 -8.54
CA ALA A 70 3.87 4.12 -8.38
C ALA A 70 2.40 4.52 -8.14
N ILE A 71 2.15 5.68 -7.53
CA ILE A 71 0.79 6.15 -7.27
C ILE A 71 0.12 6.67 -8.55
N ASP A 72 0.89 7.26 -9.46
CA ASP A 72 0.37 7.67 -10.77
C ASP A 72 -0.06 6.44 -11.59
N GLU A 73 0.77 5.41 -11.60
CA GLU A 73 0.50 4.13 -12.26
C GLU A 73 -0.69 3.39 -11.61
N ALA A 74 -0.77 3.40 -10.28
CA ALA A 74 -1.92 2.86 -9.55
C ALA A 74 -3.21 3.62 -9.90
N ARG A 75 -3.15 4.93 -10.17
CA ARG A 75 -4.32 5.70 -10.61
C ARG A 75 -4.81 5.25 -11.99
N VAL A 76 -3.92 4.85 -12.88
CA VAL A 76 -4.28 4.24 -14.17
C VAL A 76 -4.98 2.90 -13.92
N MET A 77 -4.43 2.03 -13.06
CA MET A 77 -5.07 0.77 -12.69
C MET A 77 -6.50 0.95 -12.17
N LEU A 78 -6.70 1.93 -11.28
CA LEU A 78 -8.03 2.21 -10.72
C LEU A 78 -9.05 2.59 -11.80
N LYS A 79 -8.64 3.42 -12.77
CA LYS A 79 -9.49 3.82 -13.90
C LYS A 79 -9.90 2.63 -14.78
N ASP A 80 -9.01 1.65 -14.88
CA ASP A 80 -9.25 0.40 -15.62
C ASP A 80 -10.05 -0.64 -14.81
N GLY A 81 -10.48 -0.29 -13.58
CA GLY A 81 -11.26 -1.18 -12.71
C GLY A 81 -10.41 -2.25 -12.02
N ARG A 82 -9.09 -2.14 -12.03
CA ARG A 82 -8.19 -3.09 -11.37
C ARG A 82 -8.08 -2.78 -9.87
N PRO A 83 -8.06 -3.81 -9.00
CA PRO A 83 -8.10 -3.65 -7.56
C PRO A 83 -6.81 -3.05 -6.98
N ILE A 84 -6.99 -2.20 -5.96
CA ILE A 84 -5.94 -1.61 -5.16
C ILE A 84 -6.29 -1.84 -3.69
N ILE A 85 -5.32 -2.31 -2.90
CA ILE A 85 -5.47 -2.43 -1.44
C ILE A 85 -4.34 -1.69 -0.73
N GLY A 86 -4.70 -0.86 0.24
CA GLY A 86 -3.76 -0.16 1.12
C GLY A 86 -3.90 -0.65 2.56
N ILE A 87 -2.80 -1.11 3.15
CA ILE A 87 -2.79 -1.68 4.51
C ILE A 87 -2.00 -0.76 5.43
N CYS A 88 -2.60 -0.33 6.56
CA CYS A 88 -1.94 0.57 7.52
C CYS A 88 -1.42 1.86 6.84
N ASN A 89 -0.10 1.98 6.65
CA ASN A 89 0.52 3.09 5.90
C ASN A 89 0.07 3.15 4.44
N GLY A 90 -0.20 2.01 3.81
CA GLY A 90 -0.82 1.97 2.49
C GLY A 90 -2.19 2.64 2.44
N PHE A 91 -3.01 2.53 3.50
CA PHE A 91 -4.30 3.24 3.57
C PHE A 91 -4.09 4.75 3.71
N GLN A 92 -3.11 5.17 4.52
CA GLN A 92 -2.72 6.58 4.67
C GLN A 92 -2.29 7.16 3.32
N ILE A 93 -1.45 6.45 2.57
CA ILE A 93 -1.04 6.82 1.21
C ILE A 93 -2.25 6.99 0.29
N LEU A 94 -3.22 6.06 0.30
CA LEU A 94 -4.43 6.17 -0.52
C LEU A 94 -5.28 7.41 -0.16
N THR A 95 -5.39 7.77 1.12
CA THR A 95 -6.09 8.98 1.53
C THR A 95 -5.36 10.26 1.11
N GLU A 96 -4.03 10.32 1.30
CA GLU A 96 -3.21 11.47 0.88
C GLU A 96 -3.19 11.64 -0.64
N ALA A 97 -3.18 10.54 -1.39
CA ALA A 97 -3.28 10.53 -2.84
C ALA A 97 -4.72 10.74 -3.36
N GLN A 98 -5.70 10.95 -2.48
CA GLN A 98 -7.11 11.18 -2.82
C GLN A 98 -7.75 10.05 -3.64
N PHE A 99 -7.31 8.80 -3.42
CA PHE A 99 -8.04 7.62 -3.87
C PHE A 99 -9.26 7.36 -2.98
N LEU A 100 -9.16 7.77 -1.70
CA LEU A 100 -10.19 7.64 -0.69
C LEU A 100 -10.54 9.02 -0.12
N PRO A 101 -11.82 9.26 0.26
CA PRO A 101 -12.20 10.50 0.92
C PRO A 101 -11.68 10.57 2.36
N GLY A 102 -11.51 11.79 2.87
CA GLY A 102 -11.13 12.04 4.26
C GLY A 102 -9.63 12.06 4.50
N ALA A 103 -9.24 12.00 5.77
CA ALA A 103 -7.84 12.03 6.22
C ALA A 103 -7.67 11.21 7.49
N LEU A 104 -6.45 10.71 7.73
CA LEU A 104 -6.08 10.06 8.97
C LEU A 104 -5.25 11.00 9.84
N LEU A 105 -5.65 11.10 11.11
CA LEU A 105 -5.02 11.96 12.10
C LEU A 105 -4.20 11.14 13.11
N GLN A 106 -3.43 11.85 13.93
CA GLN A 106 -2.79 11.23 15.09
C GLN A 106 -3.86 10.66 16.03
N ASN A 107 -3.53 9.53 16.66
CA ASN A 107 -4.36 8.95 17.70
C ASN A 107 -4.62 9.96 18.82
N GLU A 108 -5.82 10.00 19.38
CA GLU A 108 -6.16 10.87 20.53
C GLU A 108 -5.24 10.63 21.74
N SER A 109 -4.73 9.41 21.89
CA SER A 109 -3.78 9.04 22.94
C SER A 109 -2.36 9.60 22.73
N LEU A 110 -2.09 10.14 21.54
CA LEU A 110 -0.78 10.60 21.07
C LEU A 110 0.32 9.53 21.16
N LYS A 111 -0.07 8.25 21.12
CA LYS A 111 0.85 7.11 21.21
C LYS A 111 0.60 6.12 20.08
N PHE A 112 1.65 5.42 19.68
CA PHE A 112 1.54 4.25 18.83
C PHE A 112 0.82 3.12 19.57
N VAL A 113 -0.06 2.42 18.87
CA VAL A 113 -0.86 1.33 19.45
C VAL A 113 -0.65 0.06 18.63
N CYS A 114 0.09 -0.88 19.21
CA CYS A 114 0.24 -2.24 18.67
C CYS A 114 -0.56 -3.19 19.55
N LYS A 115 -1.73 -3.62 19.09
CA LYS A 115 -2.60 -4.52 19.84
C LYS A 115 -3.44 -5.37 18.90
N TRP A 116 -3.79 -6.58 19.33
CA TRP A 116 -4.84 -7.35 18.70
C TRP A 116 -6.19 -6.66 18.95
N VAL A 117 -6.97 -6.47 17.89
CA VAL A 117 -8.30 -5.85 17.93
C VAL A 117 -9.34 -6.76 17.30
N ASN A 118 -10.51 -6.84 17.91
CA ASN A 118 -11.66 -7.52 17.33
C ASN A 118 -12.40 -6.53 16.41
N LEU A 119 -12.66 -6.95 15.18
CA LEU A 119 -13.42 -6.18 14.19
C LEU A 119 -14.66 -6.99 13.76
N LYS A 120 -15.69 -6.29 13.29
CA LYS A 120 -16.88 -6.89 12.67
C LYS A 120 -17.06 -6.29 11.28
N VAL A 121 -17.28 -7.15 10.30
CA VAL A 121 -17.65 -6.79 8.92
C VAL A 121 -19.16 -6.74 8.80
#